data_AF-A0AAV5WWX0-F1
#
_entry.id   AF-A0AAV5WWX0-F1
#
_cell.length_a   1.000
_cell.length_b   1.000
_cell.length_c   1.000
_cell.angle_alpha   90.00
_cell.angle_beta   90.00
_cell.angle_gamma   90.00
#
_symmetry.space_group_name_H-M   'P 1'
#
loop_
_entity.id
_entity.type
_entity.pdbx_description
1 polymer ?
#
loop_
_entity_poly.entity_id
_entity_poly.type
_entity_poly.pdbx_seq_one_letter_code
_entity_poly.pdbx_strand_id
1 'polypeptide(L)'
;HYDGNAFGRFDSRSGRRLATMVPIKRGVSLVDNVAFSETDLRKLKALGKCDQKSNSRDSKCGDSSTICEKVASRGLCRDPAYFGLLKDDCKKSCGWCPKNDSSLIDLTCTNTLPNCPALAKSGFCNNPFYKEFKEKCSKSCGLC
;
A
#
# COMPACT_ATOMS: atom_id res chain seq x y z
N HIS A 1 -20.31 -28.13 -5.18
CA HIS A 1 -20.12 -28.71 -6.51
C HIS A 1 -19.02 -27.91 -7.20
N TYR A 2 -17.93 -28.55 -7.64
CA TYR A 2 -16.77 -27.85 -8.24
C TYR A 2 -16.73 -28.23 -9.72
N ASP A 3 -16.65 -27.23 -10.61
CA ASP A 3 -16.71 -27.43 -12.06
C ASP A 3 -15.39 -28.03 -12.58
N GLY A 4 -15.50 -29.15 -13.32
CA GLY A 4 -14.36 -29.84 -13.94
C GLY A 4 -13.70 -29.02 -15.06
N ASN A 5 -14.43 -28.07 -15.64
CA ASN A 5 -13.96 -27.18 -16.71
C ASN A 5 -13.67 -25.76 -16.20
N ALA A 6 -13.50 -25.58 -14.89
CA ALA A 6 -13.17 -24.28 -14.32
C ALA A 6 -11.89 -23.69 -14.92
N PHE A 7 -11.89 -22.36 -15.10
CA PHE A 7 -10.73 -21.60 -15.58
C PHE A 7 -9.46 -21.93 -14.79
N GLY A 8 -8.36 -22.17 -15.50
CA GLY A 8 -7.04 -22.45 -14.91
C GLY A 8 -6.79 -23.90 -14.52
N ARG A 9 -7.71 -24.83 -14.82
CA ARG A 9 -7.44 -26.27 -14.68
C ARG A 9 -6.41 -26.75 -15.69
N PHE A 10 -5.63 -27.74 -15.26
CA PHE A 10 -4.68 -28.45 -16.09
C PHE A 10 -5.06 -29.92 -16.14
N ASP A 11 -4.84 -30.53 -17.29
CA ASP A 11 -4.88 -31.97 -17.45
C ASP A 11 -3.68 -32.58 -16.68
N SER A 12 -3.97 -33.47 -15.74
CA SER A 12 -2.95 -34.01 -14.83
C SER A 12 -1.94 -34.93 -15.52
N ARG A 13 -2.22 -35.41 -16.73
CA ARG A 13 -1.34 -36.32 -17.48
C ARG A 13 -0.48 -35.59 -18.50
N SER A 14 -1.05 -34.60 -19.18
CA SER A 14 -0.39 -33.87 -20.26
C SER A 14 0.13 -32.49 -19.85
N GLY A 15 -0.25 -31.98 -18.68
CA GLY A 15 0.14 -30.65 -18.19
C GLY A 15 -0.45 -29.51 -19.01
N ARG A 16 -1.38 -29.79 -19.94
CA ARG A 16 -2.03 -28.78 -20.77
C ARG A 16 -3.18 -28.12 -20.03
N ARG A 17 -3.38 -26.82 -20.24
CA ARG A 17 -4.57 -26.12 -19.73
C ARG A 17 -5.82 -26.69 -20.40
N LEU A 18 -6.84 -26.98 -19.59
CA LEU A 18 -8.14 -27.40 -20.08
C LEU A 18 -8.90 -26.18 -20.61
N ALA A 19 -9.55 -26.34 -21.76
CA ALA A 19 -10.48 -25.35 -22.27
C ALA A 19 -11.72 -25.31 -21.37
N THR A 20 -12.19 -24.12 -21.04
CA THR A 20 -13.37 -23.95 -20.17
C THR A 20 -14.69 -24.24 -20.86
N MET A 21 -14.71 -24.12 -22.18
CA MET A 21 -15.86 -24.44 -23.03
C MET A 21 -15.38 -25.17 -24.29
N VAL A 22 -16.07 -26.26 -24.62
CA VAL A 22 -15.81 -27.05 -25.83
C VAL A 22 -17.05 -26.97 -26.73
N PRO A 23 -16.94 -26.47 -27.98
CA PRO A 23 -18.06 -26.38 -28.90
C PRO A 23 -18.62 -27.77 -29.26
N ILE A 24 -19.94 -27.94 -29.16
CA ILE A 24 -20.62 -29.18 -29.56
C ILE A 24 -20.73 -29.28 -31.09
N LYS A 25 -20.84 -28.14 -31.78
CA LYS A 25 -20.97 -28.07 -33.23
C LYS A 25 -19.60 -28.18 -33.90
N ARG A 26 -19.46 -29.13 -34.82
CA ARG A 26 -18.25 -29.32 -35.63
C ARG A 26 -17.96 -28.06 -36.48
N GLY A 27 -16.68 -27.70 -36.60
CA GLY A 27 -16.22 -26.55 -37.38
C GLY A 27 -16.22 -25.21 -36.64
N VAL A 28 -16.66 -25.16 -35.37
CA VAL A 28 -16.54 -23.97 -34.53
C VAL A 28 -15.23 -24.04 -33.77
N SER A 29 -14.33 -23.08 -34.03
CA SER A 29 -13.08 -22.90 -33.27
C SER A 29 -13.22 -21.68 -32.39
N LEU A 30 -13.01 -21.86 -31.09
CA LEU A 30 -12.94 -20.75 -30.14
C LEU A 30 -11.49 -20.29 -30.05
N VAL A 31 -11.26 -18.99 -30.30
CA VAL A 31 -9.92 -18.41 -30.43
C VAL A 31 -9.25 -18.22 -29.06
N ASP A 32 -10.04 -18.01 -27.99
CA ASP A 32 -9.54 -17.90 -26.63
C ASP A 32 -10.58 -18.39 -25.61
N ASN A 33 -10.31 -19.53 -24.97
CA ASN A 33 -11.09 -20.07 -23.85
C ASN A 33 -10.21 -20.44 -22.65
N VAL A 34 -8.97 -19.94 -22.62
CA VAL A 34 -7.99 -20.30 -21.59
C VAL A 34 -7.65 -19.12 -20.69
N ALA A 35 -8.05 -17.91 -21.10
CA ALA A 35 -7.89 -16.68 -20.37
C ALA A 35 -9.16 -15.82 -20.41
N PHE A 36 -9.25 -14.89 -19.46
CA PHE A 36 -10.23 -13.80 -19.52
C PHE A 36 -9.73 -12.72 -20.47
N SER A 37 -10.65 -12.13 -21.24
CA SER A 37 -10.31 -10.95 -22.02
C SER A 37 -10.01 -9.76 -21.11
N GLU A 38 -9.31 -8.75 -21.62
CA GLU A 38 -9.06 -7.52 -20.87
C GLU A 38 -10.38 -6.86 -20.42
N THR A 39 -11.42 -6.92 -21.26
CA THR A 39 -12.76 -6.42 -20.95
C THR A 39 -13.40 -7.18 -19.79
N ASP A 40 -13.26 -8.51 -19.76
CA ASP A 40 -13.78 -9.33 -18.67
C ASP A 40 -13.04 -9.04 -17.36
N LEU A 41 -11.71 -8.89 -17.42
CA LEU A 41 -10.91 -8.46 -16.28
C LEU A 41 -11.35 -7.09 -15.75
N ARG A 42 -11.64 -6.13 -16.62
CA ARG A 42 -12.14 -4.81 -16.22
C ARG A 42 -13.51 -4.90 -15.54
N LYS A 43 -14.45 -5.69 -16.08
CA LYS A 43 -15.77 -5.91 -15.49
C LYS A 43 -15.68 -6.60 -14.12
N LEU A 44 -14.83 -7.63 -14.01
CA LEU A 44 -14.60 -8.34 -12.75
C LEU A 44 -13.98 -7.42 -11.69
N LYS A 45 -13.00 -6.59 -12.07
CA LYS A 45 -12.41 -5.59 -11.16
C LYS A 45 -13.45 -4.60 -10.64
N ALA A 46 -14.34 -4.12 -11.52
CA ALA A 46 -15.42 -3.21 -11.15
C ALA A 46 -16.43 -3.88 -10.20
N LEU A 47 -16.88 -5.10 -10.50
CA LEU A 47 -17.79 -5.86 -9.64
C LEU A 47 -17.17 -6.22 -8.29
N GLY A 48 -15.90 -6.63 -8.31
CA GLY A 48 -15.12 -6.96 -7.12
C GLY A 48 -14.62 -5.75 -6.35
N LYS A 49 -14.88 -4.52 -6.82
CA LYS A 49 -14.39 -3.26 -6.22
C LYS A 49 -12.87 -3.29 -5.95
N CYS A 50 -12.09 -3.91 -6.83
CA CYS A 50 -10.66 -4.14 -6.62
C CYS A 50 -9.85 -2.84 -6.57
N ASP A 51 -10.33 -1.77 -7.21
CA ASP A 51 -9.68 -0.45 -7.23
C ASP A 51 -9.98 0.39 -5.97
N GLN A 52 -10.80 -0.12 -5.04
CA GLN A 52 -11.13 0.60 -3.80
C GLN A 52 -10.11 0.38 -2.66
N LYS A 53 -8.93 -0.20 -2.94
CA LYS A 53 -7.83 -0.27 -1.96
C LYS A 53 -6.73 0.76 -2.23
N SER A 54 -6.71 1.75 -1.34
CA SER A 54 -5.61 2.62 -0.91
C SER A 54 -5.42 3.98 -1.59
N ASN A 55 -6.39 4.87 -1.37
CA ASN A 55 -6.06 6.26 -1.03
C ASN A 55 -6.55 6.60 0.37
N SER A 56 -6.14 5.79 1.34
CA SER A 56 -6.17 6.17 2.75
C SER A 56 -4.73 6.40 3.18
N ARG A 57 -4.21 7.59 2.87
CA ARG A 57 -3.07 8.19 3.58
C ARG A 57 -3.51 8.71 4.96
N ASP A 58 -4.38 7.96 5.60
CA ASP A 58 -4.75 8.12 7.00
C ASP A 58 -5.34 6.79 7.50
N SER A 59 -4.56 5.72 7.33
CA SER A 59 -4.97 4.39 7.80
C SER A 59 -4.82 4.36 9.31
N LYS A 60 -5.93 4.60 10.01
CA LYS A 60 -6.07 4.32 11.44
C LYS A 60 -5.57 2.89 11.69
N CYS A 61 -4.36 2.77 12.22
CA CYS A 61 -3.75 1.46 12.37
C CYS A 61 -4.35 0.78 13.59
N GLY A 62 -5.22 -0.19 13.34
CA GLY A 62 -6.01 -0.86 14.35
C GLY A 62 -6.47 -2.22 13.87
N ASP A 63 -7.05 -2.97 14.80
CA ASP A 63 -7.68 -4.24 14.51
C ASP A 63 -9.16 -4.00 14.15
N SER A 64 -9.61 -4.63 13.07
CA SER A 64 -11.00 -4.60 12.61
C SER A 64 -11.84 -5.74 13.20
N SER A 65 -11.19 -6.79 13.74
CA SER A 65 -11.87 -7.97 14.27
C SER A 65 -11.54 -8.23 15.74
N THR A 66 -12.50 -8.76 16.49
CA THR A 66 -12.35 -9.09 17.92
C THR A 66 -11.53 -10.35 18.16
N ILE A 67 -11.28 -11.16 17.12
CA ILE A 67 -10.47 -12.37 17.24
C ILE A 67 -8.97 -12.10 17.18
N CYS A 68 -8.55 -10.89 16.84
CA CYS A 68 -7.16 -10.54 16.53
C CYS A 68 -6.15 -10.89 17.63
N GLU A 69 -6.52 -10.74 18.90
CA GLU A 69 -5.69 -11.14 20.03
C GLU A 69 -5.48 -12.67 20.10
N LYS A 70 -6.53 -13.45 19.81
CA LYS A 70 -6.47 -14.92 19.84
C LYS A 70 -5.62 -15.48 18.69
N VAL A 71 -5.76 -14.94 17.48
CA VAL A 71 -4.94 -15.34 16.32
C VAL A 71 -3.48 -14.94 16.51
N ALA A 72 -3.21 -13.76 17.07
CA ALA A 72 -1.85 -13.32 17.41
C ALA A 72 -1.20 -14.22 18.47
N SER A 73 -1.93 -14.55 19.54
CA SER A 73 -1.45 -15.44 20.60
C SER A 73 -1.14 -16.86 20.11
N ARG A 74 -1.83 -17.31 19.04
CA ARG A 74 -1.59 -18.61 18.39
C ARG A 74 -0.49 -18.59 17.34
N GLY A 75 0.14 -17.44 17.10
CA GLY A 75 1.21 -17.30 16.11
C GLY A 75 0.75 -17.31 14.64
N LEU A 76 -0.56 -17.21 14.39
CA LEU A 76 -1.14 -17.32 13.04
C LEU A 76 -0.83 -16.12 12.14
N CYS A 77 -0.33 -15.01 12.71
CA CYS A 77 0.13 -13.85 11.96
C CYS A 77 1.26 -14.18 10.96
N ARG A 78 2.01 -15.27 11.18
CA ARG A 78 3.10 -15.72 10.29
C ARG A 78 2.70 -16.88 9.38
N ASP A 79 1.48 -17.37 9.51
CA ASP A 79 0.98 -18.47 8.70
C ASP A 79 0.60 -17.94 7.30
N PRO A 80 1.20 -18.43 6.21
CA PRO A 80 0.90 -17.98 4.85
C PRO A 80 -0.57 -18.20 4.45
N ALA A 81 -1.28 -19.17 5.04
CA ALA A 81 -2.70 -19.39 4.77
C ALA A 81 -3.58 -18.25 5.32
N TYR A 82 -3.15 -17.60 6.41
CA TYR A 82 -3.91 -16.55 7.10
C TYR A 82 -3.32 -15.15 6.89
N PHE A 83 -2.11 -15.05 6.36
CA PHE A 83 -1.38 -13.79 6.18
C PHE A 83 -2.20 -12.72 5.45
N GLY A 84 -2.85 -13.06 4.33
CA GLY A 84 -3.63 -12.11 3.55
C GLY A 84 -4.82 -11.52 4.32
N LEU A 85 -5.54 -12.36 5.07
CA LEU A 85 -6.69 -11.95 5.87
C LEU A 85 -6.26 -11.10 7.07
N LEU A 86 -5.27 -11.59 7.82
CA LEU A 86 -4.81 -10.92 9.04
C LEU A 86 -4.14 -9.58 8.71
N LYS A 87 -3.51 -9.45 7.54
CA LYS A 87 -2.83 -8.21 7.13
C LYS A 87 -3.80 -7.05 6.98
N ASP A 88 -5.06 -7.32 6.69
CA ASP A 88 -6.10 -6.30 6.63
C ASP A 88 -6.84 -6.13 7.96
N ASP A 89 -7.15 -7.24 8.64
CA ASP A 89 -8.06 -7.21 9.80
C ASP A 89 -7.35 -7.08 11.15
N CYS A 90 -6.08 -7.49 11.27
CA CYS A 90 -5.39 -7.63 12.56
C CYS A 90 -4.01 -6.95 12.57
N LYS A 91 -3.89 -5.80 11.91
CA LYS A 91 -2.63 -5.05 11.75
C LYS A 91 -1.96 -4.71 13.08
N LYS A 92 -2.75 -4.37 14.11
CA LYS A 92 -2.23 -3.97 15.42
C LYS A 92 -1.82 -5.18 16.24
N SER A 93 -2.69 -6.18 16.36
CA SER A 93 -2.40 -7.42 17.09
C SER A 93 -1.23 -8.21 16.50
N CYS A 94 -1.07 -8.20 15.17
CA CYS A 94 0.07 -8.84 14.49
C CYS A 94 1.34 -7.95 14.45
N GLY A 95 1.30 -6.73 14.99
CA GLY A 95 2.46 -5.85 15.06
C GLY A 95 2.90 -5.24 13.72
N TRP A 96 2.00 -5.18 12.73
CA TRP A 96 2.23 -4.57 11.43
C TRP A 96 1.90 -3.09 11.37
N CYS A 97 1.41 -2.53 12.48
CA CYS A 97 1.28 -1.09 12.59
C CYS A 97 2.66 -0.43 12.61
N PRO A 98 2.88 0.62 11.80
CA PRO A 98 4.02 1.48 12.01
C PRO A 98 3.91 2.01 13.44
N LYS A 99 5.01 1.90 14.20
CA LYS A 99 5.14 2.70 15.41
C LYS A 99 5.16 4.12 14.89
N ASN A 100 4.07 4.86 15.13
CA ASN A 100 4.10 6.30 14.99
C ASN A 100 5.10 6.78 16.03
N ASP A 101 6.37 6.80 15.64
CA ASP A 101 7.26 7.79 16.18
C ASP A 101 6.67 9.10 15.67
N SER A 102 5.78 9.68 16.47
CA SER A 102 5.16 10.98 16.21
C SER A 102 6.19 12.12 16.25
N SER A 103 7.48 11.82 16.16
CA SER A 103 8.44 12.69 15.51
C SER A 103 8.18 12.71 13.99
N LEU A 104 6.99 13.19 13.62
CA LEU A 104 6.88 14.06 12.46
C LEU A 104 7.81 15.23 12.74
N ILE A 105 9.06 15.04 12.33
CA ILE A 105 10.02 16.01 11.85
C ILE A 105 9.49 17.42 12.11
N ASP A 106 9.82 17.93 13.30
CA ASP A 106 10.13 19.34 13.49
C ASP A 106 10.88 19.76 12.22
N LEU A 107 10.20 20.50 11.36
CA LEU A 107 10.70 21.03 10.10
C LEU A 107 12.04 21.66 10.43
N THR A 108 13.14 20.91 10.24
CA THR A 108 14.40 21.10 10.99
C THR A 108 14.70 22.57 11.12
N CYS A 109 14.27 23.17 12.24
CA CYS A 109 14.42 24.59 12.43
C CYS A 109 15.84 24.77 12.94
N THR A 110 16.79 24.57 12.04
CA THR A 110 18.20 24.54 12.33
C THR A 110 18.88 25.58 11.48
N ASN A 111 19.87 26.21 12.08
CA ASN A 111 20.76 27.10 11.36
C ASN A 111 21.69 26.22 10.52
N THR A 112 21.61 26.32 9.21
CA THR A 112 22.51 25.60 8.29
C THR A 112 23.88 26.27 8.20
N LEU A 113 24.00 27.55 8.61
CA LEU A 113 25.26 28.29 8.62
C LEU A 113 25.83 28.43 10.04
N PRO A 114 27.16 28.31 10.22
CA PRO A 114 27.81 28.38 11.54
C PRO A 114 27.69 29.76 12.22
N ASN A 115 27.49 30.84 11.45
CA ASN A 115 27.51 32.22 11.96
C ASN A 115 26.12 32.89 12.01
N CYS A 116 25.03 32.12 11.95
CA CYS A 116 23.68 32.68 12.00
C CYS A 116 23.40 33.61 13.21
N PRO A 117 23.88 33.33 14.45
CA PRO A 117 23.61 34.21 15.59
C PRO A 117 24.30 35.58 15.50
N ALA A 118 25.52 35.63 14.95
CA ALA A 118 26.25 36.88 14.75
C ALA A 118 25.59 37.74 13.68
N LEU A 119 25.19 37.11 12.57
CA LEU A 119 24.53 37.77 11.44
C LEU A 119 23.10 38.23 11.77
N ALA A 120 22.37 37.47 12.59
CA ALA A 120 21.06 37.90 13.09
C ALA A 120 21.18 39.18 13.94
N LYS A 121 22.17 39.25 14.84
CA LYS A 121 22.46 40.46 15.65
C LYS A 121 22.88 41.66 14.80
N SER A 122 23.52 41.43 13.66
CA SER A 122 23.90 42.49 12.71
C SER A 122 22.75 42.95 11.80
N GLY A 123 21.53 42.44 11.96
CA GLY A 123 20.34 42.93 11.26
C GLY A 123 20.09 42.31 9.87
N PHE A 124 20.82 41.25 9.51
CA PHE A 124 20.70 40.62 8.18
C PHE A 124 19.34 39.93 7.95
N CYS A 125 18.61 39.57 9.02
CA CYS A 125 17.27 39.00 8.92
C CYS A 125 16.24 39.97 8.30
N ASN A 126 16.47 41.28 8.39
CA ASN A 126 15.55 42.31 7.87
C ASN A 126 15.98 42.85 6.50
N ASN A 127 17.16 42.46 6.00
CA ASN A 127 17.69 42.99 4.75
C ASN A 127 17.09 42.23 3.53
N PRO A 128 16.47 42.93 2.56
CA PRO A 128 15.86 42.30 1.38
C PRO A 128 16.87 41.69 0.41
N PHE A 129 18.15 42.06 0.49
CA PHE A 129 19.22 41.50 -0.35
C PHE A 129 19.68 40.10 0.10
N TYR A 130 19.40 39.71 1.35
CA TYR A 130 19.89 38.46 1.94
C TYR A 130 18.77 37.43 2.14
N LYS A 131 17.99 37.17 1.09
CA LYS A 131 16.87 36.20 1.15
C LYS A 131 17.33 34.78 1.45
N GLU A 132 18.41 34.33 0.81
CA GLU A 132 18.98 33.00 1.05
C GLU A 132 19.47 32.80 2.49
N PHE A 133 19.86 33.89 3.17
CA PHE A 133 20.25 33.84 4.57
C PHE A 133 19.04 33.56 5.48
N LYS A 134 17.87 34.13 5.17
CA LYS A 134 16.63 33.88 5.94
C LYS A 134 16.23 32.41 5.89
N GLU A 135 16.42 31.77 4.74
CA GLU A 135 16.14 30.34 4.54
C GLU A 135 17.15 29.45 5.27
N LYS A 136 18.43 29.84 5.31
CA LYS A 136 19.51 29.06 5.95
C LYS A 136 19.64 29.32 7.46
N CYS A 137 19.05 30.39 7.98
CA CYS A 137 19.17 30.82 9.38
C CYS A 137 17.80 31.05 10.04
N SER A 138 16.80 30.25 9.67
CA SER A 138 15.41 30.37 10.12
C SER A 138 15.27 30.47 11.64
N LYS A 139 16.07 29.69 12.39
CA LYS A 139 16.09 29.70 13.86
C LYS A 139 16.64 31.01 14.44
N SER A 140 17.74 31.53 13.89
CA SER A 140 18.34 32.78 14.41
C SER A 140 17.55 34.03 14.02
N CYS A 141 16.76 33.95 12.95
CA CYS A 141 15.89 35.02 12.51
C CYS A 141 14.47 34.96 13.09
N GLY A 142 14.15 33.97 13.96
CA GLY A 142 12.81 33.82 14.55
C GLY A 142 11.72 33.55 13.50
N LEU A 143 12.08 32.91 12.40
CA LEU A 143 11.15 32.46 11.35
C LEU A 143 10.60 31.05 11.62
N CYS A 144 10.99 30.51 12.78
CA CYS A 144 10.31 29.52 13.58
C CYS A 144 10.00 30.22 14.93
#